data_AF-A0A7H4M2Z1-F1
#
_entry.id   AF-A0A7H4M2Z1-F1
#
_cell.length_a   1.000
_cell.length_b   1.000
_cell.length_c   1.000
_cell.angle_alpha   90.00
_cell.angle_beta   90.00
_cell.angle_gamma   90.00
#
_symmetry.space_group_name_H-M   'P 1'
#
loop_
_entity.id
_entity.type
_entity.pdbx_description
1 polymer ?
#
loop_
_entity_poly.entity_id
_entity_poly.type
_entity_poly.pdbx_seq_one_letter_code
_entity_poly.pdbx_strand_id
1 'polypeptide(L)'
;MSDSILRLQSAAADVVIKTRPFAEIIYWGPHLSHFSPQDAASIARPVANGRLDVDSPVTLMAELGHGLFGAPGIEGHRQGLDASPMFTTTRWCRMGRI
;
A
#
# COMPACT_ATOMS: atom_id res chain seq x y z
N MET A 1 -3.47 17.88 4.33
CA MET A 1 -3.61 17.29 2.98
C MET A 1 -4.33 15.97 3.16
N SER A 2 -5.50 15.78 2.55
CA SER A 2 -6.32 14.59 2.80
C SER A 2 -5.62 13.33 2.27
N ASP A 3 -5.15 12.48 3.16
CA ASP A 3 -4.77 11.11 2.83
C ASP A 3 -5.97 10.46 2.14
N SER A 4 -5.84 10.16 0.85
CA SER A 4 -6.92 9.54 0.09
C SER A 4 -6.93 8.06 0.45
N ILE A 5 -7.93 7.66 1.22
CA ILE A 5 -8.20 6.27 1.57
C ILE A 5 -9.19 5.70 0.55
N LEU A 6 -8.84 4.57 -0.05
CA LEU A 6 -9.70 3.81 -0.95
C LEU A 6 -10.10 2.50 -0.28
N ARG A 7 -11.37 2.13 -0.40
CA ARG A 7 -11.89 0.84 0.02
C ARG A 7 -12.40 0.07 -1.19
N LEU A 8 -11.81 -1.09 -1.43
CA LEU A 8 -12.35 -2.14 -2.29
C LEU A 8 -13.10 -3.10 -1.38
N GLN A 9 -14.32 -3.49 -1.76
CA GLN A 9 -15.19 -4.30 -0.92
C GLN A 9 -15.87 -5.38 -1.73
N SER A 10 -16.10 -6.51 -1.07
CA SER A 10 -16.91 -7.64 -1.53
C SER A 10 -17.78 -8.12 -0.38
N ALA A 11 -18.65 -9.11 -0.63
CA ALA A 11 -19.44 -9.71 0.44
C ALA A 11 -18.59 -10.42 1.51
N ALA A 12 -17.40 -10.90 1.16
CA ALA A 12 -16.56 -11.69 2.07
C ALA A 12 -15.42 -10.89 2.71
N ALA A 13 -14.90 -9.88 2.00
CA ALA A 13 -13.66 -9.22 2.36
C ALA A 13 -13.59 -7.77 1.89
N ASP A 14 -12.79 -6.99 2.61
CA ASP A 14 -12.41 -5.64 2.26
C ASP A 14 -10.89 -5.52 2.12
N VAL A 15 -10.48 -4.64 1.20
CA VAL A 15 -9.11 -4.16 1.07
C VAL A 15 -9.12 -2.64 1.17
N VAL A 16 -8.43 -2.10 2.16
CA VAL A 16 -8.31 -0.65 2.38
C VAL A 16 -6.90 -0.21 2.00
N ILE A 17 -6.82 0.81 1.16
CA ILE A 17 -5.58 1.29 0.55
C ILE A 17 -5.41 2.78 0.88
N LYS A 18 -4.26 3.14 1.47
CA LYS A 18 -3.79 4.52 1.53
C LYS A 18 -3.07 4.83 0.21
N THR A 19 -3.45 5.89 -0.50
CA THR A 19 -2.88 6.15 -1.84
C THR A 19 -1.66 7.09 -1.84
N ARG A 20 -1.23 7.59 -0.67
CA ARG A 20 -0.10 8.52 -0.56
C ARG A 20 0.79 8.17 0.64
N PRO A 21 2.12 8.37 0.54
CA PRO A 21 2.86 8.82 -0.65
C PRO A 21 2.93 7.76 -1.77
N PHE A 22 2.77 6.49 -1.43
CA PHE A 22 2.62 5.35 -2.33
C PHE A 22 1.31 4.61 -2.02
N ALA A 23 0.96 3.62 -2.84
CA ALA A 23 -0.20 2.78 -2.58
C ALA A 23 0.15 1.69 -1.55
N GLU A 24 -0.44 1.79 -0.36
CA GLU A 24 -0.21 0.91 0.77
C GLU A 24 -1.50 0.23 1.20
N ILE A 25 -1.47 -1.09 1.35
CA ILE A 25 -2.57 -1.86 1.95
C ILE A 25 -2.46 -1.70 3.47
N ILE A 26 -3.47 -1.05 4.07
CA ILE A 26 -3.56 -0.86 5.52
C ILE A 26 -4.53 -1.85 6.18
N TYR A 27 -5.40 -2.47 5.39
CA TYR A 27 -6.28 -3.55 5.83
C TYR A 27 -6.56 -4.52 4.69
N TRP A 28 -6.48 -5.81 4.98
CA TRP A 28 -7.02 -6.87 4.13
C TRP A 28 -7.59 -7.96 5.04
N GLY A 29 -8.90 -8.13 5.03
CA GLY A 29 -9.56 -9.08 5.89
C GLY A 29 -11.07 -9.16 5.66
N PRO A 30 -11.81 -9.73 6.63
CA PRO A 30 -13.27 -9.82 6.60
C PRO A 30 -13.96 -8.48 6.31
N HIS A 31 -15.19 -8.52 5.80
CA HIS A 31 -15.96 -7.31 5.52
C HIS A 31 -16.16 -6.45 6.78
N LEU A 32 -15.88 -5.15 6.67
CA LEU A 32 -16.07 -4.18 7.75
C LEU A 32 -17.48 -3.56 7.69
N SER A 33 -18.36 -3.97 8.62
CA SER A 33 -19.73 -3.45 8.70
C SER A 33 -19.80 -1.94 8.93
N HIS A 34 -18.83 -1.39 9.67
CA HIS A 34 -18.72 0.02 9.97
C HIS A 34 -17.30 0.49 9.63
N PHE A 35 -17.16 1.15 8.48
CA PHE A 35 -15.89 1.69 8.03
C PHE A 35 -15.99 3.20 7.83
N SER A 36 -15.08 3.92 8.47
CA SER A 36 -14.83 5.33 8.23
C SER A 36 -13.39 5.51 7.74
N PRO A 37 -13.13 6.28 6.66
CA PRO A 37 -11.77 6.65 6.27
C PRO A 37 -10.96 7.29 7.40
N GLN A 38 -11.63 7.97 8.33
CA GLN A 38 -11.03 8.60 9.51
C GLN A 38 -10.49 7.57 10.50
N ASP A 39 -11.05 6.37 10.53
CA ASP A 39 -10.62 5.29 11.42
C ASP A 39 -9.39 4.56 10.87
N ALA A 40 -8.90 4.91 9.67
CA ALA A 40 -7.72 4.30 9.06
C ALA A 40 -6.46 4.38 9.93
N ALA A 41 -6.36 5.39 10.81
CA ALA A 41 -5.24 5.48 11.75
C ALA A 41 -5.31 4.42 12.87
N SER A 42 -6.50 3.93 13.23
CA SER A 42 -6.71 2.94 14.29
C SER A 42 -6.23 1.53 13.91
N ILE A 43 -6.08 1.26 12.61
CA ILE A 43 -5.59 -0.01 12.05
C ILE A 43 -4.09 0.02 11.74
N ALA A 44 -3.37 1.04 12.25
CA ALA A 44 -1.92 1.12 12.11
C ALA A 44 -1.24 -0.11 12.75
N ARG A 45 -0.23 -0.63 12.07
CA ARG A 45 0.47 -1.84 12.51
C ARG A 45 1.55 -1.48 13.54
N PRO A 46 1.71 -2.29 14.59
CA PRO A 46 2.81 -2.10 15.53
C PRO A 46 4.14 -2.48 14.87
N VAL A 47 5.21 -1.79 15.27
CA VAL A 47 6.58 -2.20 14.94
C VAL A 47 6.93 -3.42 15.79
N ALA A 48 7.19 -4.56 15.14
CA ALA A 48 7.54 -5.79 15.84
C ALA A 48 8.96 -5.72 16.41
N ASN A 49 9.15 -6.26 17.62
CA ASN A 49 10.47 -6.36 18.25
C ASN A 49 11.46 -7.12 17.34
N GLY A 50 12.69 -6.61 17.23
CA GLY A 50 13.73 -7.21 16.39
C GLY A 50 13.59 -6.93 14.89
N ARG A 51 12.66 -6.05 14.48
CA ARG A 51 12.64 -5.47 13.14
C ARG A 51 13.32 -4.09 13.13
N LEU A 52 13.29 -3.44 11.98
CA LEU A 52 13.67 -2.04 11.83
C LEU A 52 12.86 -1.18 12.81
N ASP A 53 13.44 -0.08 13.29
CA ASP A 53 12.78 0.87 14.22
C ASP A 53 11.54 1.58 13.60
N VAL A 54 11.20 1.28 12.35
CA VAL A 54 10.02 1.77 11.65
C VAL A 54 9.22 0.62 11.01
N ASP A 55 7.91 0.80 10.88
CA ASP A 55 7.06 -0.17 10.17
C ASP A 55 7.46 -0.24 8.69
N SER A 56 7.47 -1.46 8.15
CA SER A 56 7.73 -1.67 6.73
C SER A 56 6.38 -1.75 6.00
N PRO A 57 6.04 -0.78 5.14
CA PRO A 57 4.73 -0.69 4.52
C PRO A 57 4.44 -1.92 3.63
N VAL A 58 3.20 -2.42 3.66
CA VAL A 58 2.75 -3.43 2.68
C VAL A 58 2.25 -2.69 1.45
N THR A 59 3.18 -2.45 0.53
CA THR A 59 2.90 -1.72 -0.69
C THR A 59 2.27 -2.61 -1.76
N LEU A 60 1.51 -2.02 -2.68
CA LEU A 60 1.08 -2.71 -3.91
C LEU A 60 2.25 -2.94 -4.88
N MET A 61 3.34 -2.21 -4.70
CA MET A 61 4.55 -2.26 -5.51
C MET A 61 5.76 -2.25 -4.60
N ALA A 62 6.34 -3.43 -4.37
CA ALA A 62 7.59 -3.54 -3.62
C ALA A 62 8.75 -3.12 -4.54
N GLU A 63 9.66 -2.30 -4.04
CA GLU A 63 10.64 -1.57 -4.85
C GLU A 63 12.06 -1.75 -4.32
N LEU A 64 13.00 -2.07 -5.21
CA LEU A 64 14.43 -2.19 -4.86
C LEU A 64 15.01 -0.86 -4.36
N GLY A 65 14.53 0.27 -4.86
CA GLY A 65 14.99 1.61 -4.43
C GLY A 65 14.73 1.92 -2.96
N HIS A 66 13.84 1.18 -2.30
CA HIS A 66 13.55 1.31 -0.86
C HIS A 66 14.33 0.30 0.01
N GLY A 67 15.37 -0.34 -0.54
CA GLY A 67 16.18 -1.32 0.20
C GLY A 67 15.47 -2.66 0.42
N LEU A 68 14.60 -3.05 -0.53
CA LEU A 68 13.92 -4.34 -0.50
C LEU A 68 14.93 -5.49 -0.73
N PHE A 69 14.95 -6.46 0.19
CA PHE A 69 15.78 -7.68 0.12
C PHE A 69 15.02 -8.92 -0.39
N GLY A 70 13.89 -8.71 -1.09
CA GLY A 70 13.02 -9.74 -1.64
C GLY A 70 12.66 -9.47 -3.10
N ALA A 71 11.64 -10.18 -3.60
CA ALA A 71 11.16 -10.00 -4.96
C ALA A 71 10.42 -8.66 -5.11
N PRO A 72 10.86 -7.75 -5.98
CA PRO A 72 10.12 -6.52 -6.28
C PRO A 72 8.89 -6.82 -7.14
N GLY A 73 7.93 -5.88 -7.16
CA GLY A 73 6.74 -6.02 -8.00
C GLY A 73 7.03 -5.85 -9.50
N ILE A 74 8.02 -5.01 -9.83
CA ILE A 74 8.50 -4.78 -11.20
C ILE A 74 10.03 -4.66 -11.16
N GLU A 75 10.68 -5.37 -12.09
CA GLU A 75 12.12 -5.27 -12.35
C GLU A 75 12.36 -4.60 -13.71
N GLY A 76 13.45 -3.84 -13.81
CA GLY A 76 13.82 -3.20 -15.07
C GLY A 76 14.94 -2.19 -14.89
N HIS A 77 15.46 -1.71 -16.02
CA HIS A 77 16.53 -0.72 -16.07
C HIS A 77 16.32 0.27 -17.22
N ARG A 78 16.89 1.47 -17.11
CA ARG A 78 16.96 2.45 -18.20
C ARG A 78 18.27 2.25 -18.97
N GLN A 79 18.22 1.43 -20.02
CA GLN A 79 19.38 1.14 -20.88
C GLN A 79 20.63 0.66 -20.11
N GLY A 80 20.44 -0.21 -19.12
CA GLY A 80 21.51 -0.75 -18.27
C GLY A 80 21.82 0.10 -17.03
N LEU A 81 21.16 1.24 -16.85
CA LEU A 81 21.29 2.13 -15.69
C LEU A 81 20.00 2.13 -14.85
N ASP A 82 20.04 2.72 -13.65
CA ASP A 82 18.87 2.97 -12.78
C ASP A 82 18.02 1.71 -12.47
N ALA A 83 18.64 0.58 -12.13
CA ALA A 83 17.95 -0.69 -11.89
C ALA A 83 17.17 -0.77 -10.56
N SER A 84 17.17 0.30 -9.76
CA SER A 84 16.50 0.39 -8.46
C SER A 84 15.36 1.42 -8.51
N PRO A 85 14.19 1.08 -9.10
CA PRO A 85 13.10 2.03 -9.28
C PRO A 85 12.49 2.48 -7.94
N MET A 86 11.97 3.70 -7.92
CA MET A 86 11.06 4.22 -6.90
C MET A 86 9.86 4.84 -7.61
N PHE A 87 8.65 4.35 -7.35
CA PHE A 87 7.44 4.88 -7.98
C PHE A 87 6.72 5.84 -7.02
N THR A 88 5.91 6.72 -7.62
CA THR A 88 5.04 7.62 -6.87
C THR A 88 3.63 7.48 -7.41
N THR A 89 2.65 7.34 -6.52
CA THR A 89 1.25 7.29 -6.91
C THR A 89 0.82 8.64 -7.47
N THR A 90 0.54 8.69 -8.77
CA THR A 90 0.15 9.94 -9.45
C THR A 90 -1.36 10.14 -9.48
N ARG A 91 -2.11 9.11 -9.85
CA ARG A 91 -3.57 9.14 -10.02
C ARG A 91 -4.18 7.78 -9.68
N TRP A 92 -5.46 7.80 -9.33
CA TRP A 92 -6.30 6.61 -9.20
C TRP A 92 -7.63 6.86 -9.89
N CYS A 93 -8.26 5.80 -10.38
CA CYS A 93 -9.58 5.83 -10.99
C CYS A 93 -10.40 4.65 -10.47
N ARG A 94 -11.68 4.87 -10.17
CA ARG A 94 -12.63 3.80 -9.86
C ARG A 94 -13.53 3.57 -11.06
N MET A 95 -13.35 2.45 -11.73
CA MET A 95 -14.29 1.98 -12.74
C MET A 95 -15.52 1.38 -12.02
N GLY A 96 -16.72 1.56 -12.58
CA GLY A 96 -18.02 1.31 -11.92
C GLY A 96 -18.21 -0.07 -11.27
N ARG A 97 -19.25 -0.19 -10.43
CA ARG A 97 -19.56 -1.41 -9.66
C ARG A 97 -20.12 -2.52 -10.57
N ILE A 98 -19.69 -3.75 -10.31
CA ILE A 98 -20.46 -4.97 -10.61
C ILE A 98 -21.53 -5.13 -9.54
#